data_AF-A0A7X5D932-F1
#
_entry.id   AF-A0A7X5D932-F1
#
_cell.length_a   1.000
_cell.length_b   1.000
_cell.length_c   1.000
_cell.angle_alpha   90.00
_cell.angle_beta   90.00
_cell.angle_gamma   90.00
#
_symmetry.space_group_name_H-M   'P 1'
#
loop_
_entity.id
_entity.type
_entity.pdbx_description
1 polymer ?
#
loop_
_entity_poly.entity_id
_entity_poly.type
_entity_poly.pdbx_seq_one_letter_code
_entity_poly.pdbx_strand_id
1 'polypeptide(L)'
;MEGYDQKKYQRGKKQFGLFVFLNIGTMLLSNYILQEIPEGMVYIINILLLLLMYCGFMWTWHVFAVVSVISAISKVRLLLVLIREFNWMIYAMPERLAQEGVWIAASFVMYALLIFGKALKYYVGVKRIERRKRLEGQKEENRKGI
;
A
#
# COMPACT_ATOMS: atom_id res chain seq x y z
N MET A 1 26.62 1.88 13.01
CA MET A 1 25.30 1.20 13.17
C MET A 1 25.55 -0.30 13.06
N GLU A 2 25.95 -0.94 14.17
CA GLU A 2 26.28 -2.36 14.20
C GLU A 2 25.01 -3.23 14.27
N GLY A 3 24.96 -4.31 13.48
CA GLY A 3 24.02 -5.41 13.68
C GLY A 3 22.82 -5.52 12.74
N TYR A 4 22.64 -4.65 11.75
CA TYR A 4 21.56 -4.82 10.76
C TYR A 4 21.99 -5.75 9.62
N ASP A 5 21.14 -6.72 9.27
CA ASP A 5 21.29 -7.51 8.05
C ASP A 5 21.01 -6.59 6.85
N GLN A 6 22.08 -6.02 6.31
CA GLN A 6 22.06 -5.05 5.22
C GLN A 6 21.43 -5.64 3.95
N LYS A 7 21.61 -6.95 3.70
CA LYS A 7 20.99 -7.64 2.55
C LYS A 7 19.47 -7.72 2.72
N LYS A 8 18.99 -8.07 3.92
CA LYS A 8 17.56 -8.13 4.24
C LYS A 8 16.91 -6.74 4.21
N TYR A 9 17.61 -5.72 4.68
CA TYR A 9 17.17 -4.33 4.61
C TYR A 9 17.03 -3.84 3.16
N GLN A 10 18.02 -4.07 2.31
CA GLN A 10 17.95 -3.68 0.89
C GLN A 10 16.82 -4.39 0.14
N ARG A 11 16.59 -5.69 0.41
CA ARG A 11 15.44 -6.42 -0.14
C ARG A 11 14.11 -5.81 0.31
N GLY A 12 14.01 -5.46 1.59
CA GLY A 12 12.82 -4.78 2.13
C GLY A 12 12.57 -3.41 1.51
N LYS A 13 13.63 -2.62 1.28
CA LYS A 13 13.55 -1.34 0.57
C LYS A 13 13.05 -1.50 -0.86
N LYS A 14 13.52 -2.53 -1.59
CA LYS A 14 13.01 -2.85 -2.94
C LYS A 14 11.54 -3.25 -2.91
N GLN A 15 11.13 -4.09 -1.96
CA GLN A 15 9.72 -4.47 -1.77
C GLN A 15 8.84 -3.26 -1.43
N PHE A 16 9.35 -2.32 -0.63
CA PHE A 16 8.66 -1.06 -0.33
C PHE A 16 8.50 -0.20 -1.58
N GLY A 17 9.54 -0.08 -2.41
CA GLY A 17 9.46 0.64 -3.68
C GLY A 17 8.44 0.02 -4.64
N LEU A 18 8.41 -1.32 -4.75
CA LEU A 18 7.42 -2.03 -5.54
C LEU A 18 6.00 -1.80 -5.00
N PHE A 19 5.82 -1.82 -3.69
CA PHE A 19 4.55 -1.53 -3.03
C PHE A 19 4.07 -0.09 -3.33
N VAL A 20 4.94 0.90 -3.21
CA VAL A 20 4.63 2.30 -3.56
C VAL A 20 4.26 2.43 -5.04
N PHE A 21 5.01 1.79 -5.94
CA PHE A 21 4.74 1.82 -7.37
C PHE A 21 3.37 1.22 -7.70
N LEU A 22 3.05 0.06 -7.13
CA LEU A 22 1.73 -0.58 -7.30
C LEU A 22 0.62 0.28 -6.72
N ASN A 23 0.85 0.92 -5.56
CA ASN A 23 -0.13 1.79 -4.92
C ASN A 23 -0.45 3.02 -5.79
N ILE A 24 0.58 3.67 -6.35
CA ILE A 24 0.44 4.77 -7.32
C ILE A 24 -0.26 4.28 -8.60
N GLY A 25 0.06 3.07 -9.09
CA GLY A 25 -0.63 2.48 -10.23
C GLY A 25 -2.13 2.29 -9.97
N THR A 26 -2.49 1.72 -8.82
CA THR A 26 -3.91 1.53 -8.43
C THR A 26 -4.66 2.84 -8.20
N MET A 27 -3.94 3.88 -7.77
CA MET A 27 -4.43 5.25 -7.63
C MET A 27 -4.75 5.90 -8.98
N LEU A 28 -3.80 5.87 -9.92
CA LEU A 28 -3.97 6.42 -11.26
C LEU A 28 -5.14 5.74 -12.01
N LEU A 29 -5.33 4.45 -11.76
CA LEU A 29 -6.46 3.68 -12.29
C LEU A 29 -7.78 3.94 -11.53
N SER A 30 -7.77 4.62 -10.37
CA SER A 30 -8.96 4.85 -9.57
C SER A 30 -9.82 6.03 -10.05
N ASN A 31 -9.30 6.87 -10.95
CA ASN A 31 -10.02 8.02 -11.57
C ASN A 31 -11.30 7.64 -12.33
N TYR A 32 -11.60 6.35 -12.50
CA TYR A 32 -12.74 5.91 -13.31
C TYR A 32 -13.92 5.37 -12.50
N ILE A 33 -13.79 5.13 -11.18
CA ILE A 33 -14.78 4.26 -10.47
C ILE A 33 -15.18 4.71 -9.05
N LEU A 34 -14.41 5.52 -8.34
CA LEU A 34 -14.79 6.00 -7.00
C LEU A 34 -15.64 7.29 -7.09
N GLN A 35 -16.85 7.18 -7.63
CA GLN A 35 -17.78 8.31 -7.79
C GLN A 35 -18.35 8.87 -6.46
N GLU A 36 -18.20 8.15 -5.35
CA GLU A 36 -18.87 8.49 -4.07
C GLU A 36 -17.96 9.13 -3.00
N ILE A 37 -16.63 9.09 -3.18
CA ILE A 37 -15.67 9.72 -2.26
C ILE A 37 -14.94 10.81 -3.02
N PRO A 38 -14.81 12.04 -2.48
CA PRO A 38 -14.01 13.09 -3.14
C PRO A 38 -12.61 12.55 -3.42
N GLU A 39 -12.28 12.39 -4.71
CA GLU A 39 -11.10 11.67 -5.20
C GLU A 39 -9.82 12.15 -4.51
N GLY A 40 -9.71 13.46 -4.30
CA GLY A 40 -8.60 14.10 -3.58
C GLY A 40 -8.36 13.56 -2.17
N MET A 41 -9.41 13.21 -1.41
CA MET A 41 -9.25 12.65 -0.06
C MET A 41 -8.64 11.24 -0.09
N VAL A 42 -8.97 10.42 -1.09
CA VAL A 42 -8.41 9.07 -1.23
C VAL A 42 -6.92 9.13 -1.53
N TYR A 43 -6.50 10.07 -2.40
CA TYR A 43 -5.10 10.32 -2.67
C TYR A 43 -4.35 10.78 -1.42
N ILE A 44 -4.89 11.77 -0.70
CA ILE A 44 -4.29 12.32 0.52
C ILE A 44 -4.11 11.25 1.59
N ILE A 45 -5.15 10.44 1.85
CA ILE A 45 -5.12 9.38 2.88
C ILE A 45 -4.06 8.33 2.55
N ASN A 46 -3.98 7.88 1.30
CA ASN A 46 -2.99 6.87 0.92
C ASN A 46 -1.55 7.43 0.93
N ILE A 47 -1.33 8.66 0.48
CA ILE A 47 -0.01 9.32 0.59
C ILE A 47 0.40 9.43 2.05
N LEU A 48 -0.52 9.83 2.93
CA LEU A 48 -0.30 9.90 4.37
C LEU A 48 0.05 8.52 4.95
N LEU A 49 -0.68 7.47 4.56
CA LEU A 49 -0.41 6.09 5.01
C LEU A 49 0.96 5.58 4.52
N LEU A 50 1.38 5.91 3.29
CA LEU A 50 2.71 5.57 2.77
C LEU A 50 3.82 6.30 3.55
N LEU A 51 3.63 7.59 3.86
CA LEU A 51 4.56 8.37 4.67
C LEU A 51 4.68 7.81 6.10
N LEU A 52 3.55 7.45 6.71
CA LEU A 52 3.53 6.82 8.03
C LEU A 52 4.26 5.47 8.00
N MET A 53 4.04 4.66 6.96
CA MET A 53 4.76 3.38 6.77
C MET A 53 6.27 3.60 6.61
N TYR A 54 6.69 4.60 5.83
CA TYR A 54 8.09 4.99 5.67
C TYR A 54 8.73 5.45 7.00
N CYS A 55 7.94 6.14 7.83
CA CYS A 55 8.33 6.56 9.18
C CYS A 55 8.39 5.40 10.21
N GLY A 56 8.13 4.15 9.81
CA GLY A 56 8.25 2.99 10.68
C GLY A 56 6.99 2.66 11.49
N PHE A 57 5.84 3.24 11.16
CA PHE A 57 4.58 2.90 11.82
C PHE A 57 4.05 1.56 11.30
N MET A 58 4.22 0.49 12.08
CA MET A 58 3.83 -0.88 11.70
C MET A 58 2.32 -1.09 11.52
N TRP A 59 1.48 -0.25 12.15
CA TRP A 59 0.02 -0.38 12.09
C TRP A 59 -0.56 -0.06 10.71
N THR A 60 0.17 0.73 9.90
CA THR A 60 -0.30 1.13 8.56
C THR A 60 -0.44 -0.06 7.61
N TRP A 61 0.28 -1.17 7.83
CA TRP A 61 0.06 -2.40 7.07
C TRP A 61 -1.31 -3.01 7.30
N HIS A 62 -1.81 -2.98 8.53
CA HIS A 62 -3.12 -3.54 8.82
C HIS A 62 -4.20 -2.74 8.10
N VAL A 63 -4.04 -1.41 8.06
CA VAL A 63 -4.94 -0.52 7.30
C VAL A 63 -4.85 -0.81 5.80
N PHE A 64 -3.65 -0.89 5.23
CA PHE A 64 -3.51 -1.22 3.81
C PHE A 64 -4.06 -2.60 3.47
N ALA A 65 -3.88 -3.61 4.33
CA ALA A 65 -4.40 -4.95 4.10
C ALA A 65 -5.92 -4.97 4.13
N VAL A 66 -6.55 -4.31 5.11
CA VAL A 66 -8.01 -4.19 5.21
C VAL A 66 -8.58 -3.44 3.99
N VAL A 67 -7.98 -2.30 3.62
CA VAL A 67 -8.40 -1.52 2.44
C VAL A 67 -8.26 -2.35 1.15
N SER A 68 -7.15 -3.08 0.99
CA SER A 68 -6.93 -3.93 -0.19
C SER A 68 -7.98 -5.05 -0.27
N VAL A 69 -8.34 -5.68 0.86
CA VAL A 69 -9.35 -6.74 0.91
C VAL A 69 -10.75 -6.19 0.62
N ILE A 70 -11.13 -5.08 1.26
CA ILE A 70 -12.45 -4.45 1.03
C ILE A 70 -12.59 -4.07 -0.45
N SER A 71 -11.54 -3.49 -1.03
CA SER A 71 -11.57 -3.09 -2.43
C SER A 71 -11.52 -4.26 -3.41
N ALA A 72 -10.85 -5.36 -3.07
CA ALA A 72 -10.93 -6.59 -3.87
C ALA A 72 -12.35 -7.20 -3.82
N ILE A 73 -12.99 -7.23 -2.64
CA ILE A 73 -14.35 -7.79 -2.47
C ILE A 73 -15.39 -6.97 -3.23
N SER A 74 -15.34 -5.64 -3.14
CA SER A 74 -16.29 -4.77 -3.86
C SER A 74 -16.18 -4.94 -5.37
N LYS A 75 -14.97 -5.18 -5.88
CA LYS A 75 -14.69 -5.44 -7.31
C LYS A 75 -15.07 -6.82 -7.78
N VAL A 76 -14.84 -7.87 -6.97
CA VAL A 76 -15.31 -9.23 -7.29
C VAL A 76 -16.83 -9.27 -7.43
N ARG A 77 -17.56 -8.53 -6.58
CA ARG A 77 -19.02 -8.42 -6.70
C ARG A 77 -19.46 -7.76 -8.01
N LEU A 78 -18.72 -6.74 -8.46
CA LEU A 78 -18.97 -6.04 -9.73
C LEU A 78 -18.65 -6.94 -10.94
N LEU A 79 -17.56 -7.70 -10.87
CA LEU A 79 -17.16 -8.69 -11.87
C LEU A 79 -18.18 -9.84 -11.98
N LEU A 80 -18.74 -10.31 -10.87
CA LEU A 80 -19.81 -11.32 -10.86
C LEU A 80 -21.13 -10.82 -11.47
N VAL A 81 -21.48 -9.55 -11.23
CA VAL A 81 -22.64 -8.92 -11.89
C VAL A 81 -22.40 -8.79 -13.39
N LEU A 82 -21.19 -8.38 -13.79
CA LEU A 82 -20.77 -8.30 -15.19
C LEU A 82 -20.76 -9.67 -15.90
N ILE A 83 -20.32 -10.74 -15.23
CA ILE A 83 -20.38 -12.11 -15.76
C ILE A 83 -21.82 -12.60 -15.94
N ARG A 84 -22.76 -12.17 -15.08
CA ARG A 84 -24.18 -12.52 -15.25
C ARG A 84 -24.80 -11.87 -16.50
N GLU A 85 -24.25 -10.74 -16.94
CA GLU A 85 -24.67 -10.00 -18.15
C GLU A 85 -23.76 -10.27 -19.38
N PHE A 86 -23.01 -11.39 -19.37
CA PHE A 86 -21.95 -11.75 -20.34
C PHE A 86 -22.31 -11.53 -21.81
N ASN A 87 -23.57 -11.79 -22.20
CA ASN A 87 -24.04 -11.66 -23.59
C ASN A 87 -23.96 -10.23 -24.15
N TRP A 88 -23.99 -9.20 -23.30
CA TRP A 88 -23.88 -7.79 -23.71
C TRP A 88 -22.46 -7.22 -23.54
N MET A 89 -21.62 -7.92 -22.77
CA MET A 89 -20.34 -7.40 -22.26
C MET A 89 -19.19 -7.50 -23.27
N ILE A 90 -19.19 -8.52 -24.13
CA ILE A 90 -18.19 -8.69 -25.21
C ILE A 90 -18.26 -7.53 -26.22
N TYR A 91 -19.46 -6.95 -26.40
CA TYR A 91 -19.68 -5.87 -27.37
C TYR A 91 -19.56 -4.46 -26.78
N ALA A 92 -19.69 -4.29 -25.45
CA ALA A 92 -19.82 -2.96 -24.86
C ALA A 92 -18.52 -2.37 -24.27
N MET A 93 -17.57 -3.15 -23.71
CA MET A 93 -16.46 -2.53 -22.95
C MET A 93 -15.25 -3.44 -22.60
N PRO A 94 -14.44 -3.89 -23.58
CA PRO A 94 -13.22 -4.68 -23.31
C PRO A 94 -12.16 -3.92 -22.49
N GLU A 95 -12.05 -2.60 -22.66
CA GLU A 95 -11.08 -1.77 -21.92
C GLU A 95 -11.36 -1.71 -20.42
N ARG A 96 -12.62 -1.61 -20.02
CA ARG A 96 -13.01 -1.60 -18.60
C ARG A 96 -12.67 -2.91 -17.91
N LEU A 97 -12.94 -4.04 -18.56
CA LEU A 97 -12.60 -5.36 -18.01
C LEU A 97 -11.09 -5.56 -17.85
N ALA A 98 -10.29 -5.13 -18.84
CA ALA A 98 -8.84 -5.20 -18.75
C ALA A 98 -8.31 -4.34 -17.58
N GLN A 99 -8.83 -3.12 -17.40
CA GLN A 99 -8.46 -2.24 -16.30
C GLN A 99 -8.84 -2.82 -14.93
N GLU A 100 -10.06 -3.34 -14.78
CA GLU A 100 -10.49 -3.97 -13.53
C GLU A 100 -9.66 -5.22 -13.20
N GLY A 101 -9.30 -6.02 -14.21
CA GLY A 101 -8.40 -7.16 -14.07
C GLY A 101 -7.00 -6.76 -13.57
N VAL A 102 -6.40 -5.71 -14.16
CA VAL A 102 -5.11 -5.15 -13.72
C VAL A 102 -5.21 -4.64 -12.28
N TRP A 103 -6.33 -4.01 -11.92
CA TRP A 103 -6.57 -3.46 -10.59
C TRP A 103 -6.66 -4.56 -9.51
N ILE A 104 -7.37 -5.65 -9.81
CA ILE A 104 -7.47 -6.83 -8.94
C ILE A 104 -6.09 -7.49 -8.79
N ALA A 105 -5.35 -7.68 -9.88
CA ALA A 105 -4.02 -8.26 -9.84
C ALA A 105 -3.06 -7.41 -8.99
N ALA A 106 -3.05 -6.09 -9.18
CA ALA A 106 -2.24 -5.16 -8.39
C ALA A 106 -2.61 -5.20 -6.90
N SER A 107 -3.90 -5.26 -6.57
CA SER A 107 -4.40 -5.37 -5.19
C SER A 107 -3.98 -6.68 -4.53
N PHE A 108 -4.02 -7.79 -5.27
CA PHE A 108 -3.59 -9.10 -4.77
C PHE A 108 -2.08 -9.14 -4.53
N VAL A 109 -1.28 -8.55 -5.43
CA VAL A 109 0.18 -8.45 -5.27
C VAL A 109 0.54 -7.55 -4.08
N MET A 110 -0.15 -6.41 -3.91
CA MET A 110 0.02 -5.56 -2.72
C MET A 110 -0.31 -6.31 -1.43
N TYR A 111 -1.42 -7.05 -1.39
CA TYR A 111 -1.79 -7.88 -0.26
C TYR A 111 -0.73 -8.97 0.05
N ALA A 112 -0.24 -9.67 -0.98
CA ALA A 112 0.79 -10.68 -0.83
C ALA A 112 2.11 -10.09 -0.29
N LEU A 113 2.51 -8.90 -0.77
CA LEU A 113 3.69 -8.19 -0.26
C LEU A 113 3.53 -7.77 1.21
N LEU A 114 2.33 -7.36 1.63
CA LEU A 114 2.05 -6.96 3.03
C LEU A 114 2.02 -8.16 3.99
N ILE A 115 1.41 -9.28 3.58
CA ILE A 115 1.28 -10.48 4.42
C ILE A 115 2.59 -11.26 4.47
N PHE A 116 3.16 -11.58 3.29
CA PHE A 116 4.30 -12.49 3.14
C PHE A 116 5.66 -11.80 3.03
N GLY A 117 5.70 -10.49 2.82
CA GLY A 117 6.94 -9.70 2.70
C GLY A 117 7.68 -9.54 4.02
N LYS A 118 8.27 -10.62 4.56
CA LYS A 118 9.09 -10.57 5.79
C LYS A 118 10.25 -9.56 5.71
N ALA A 119 10.76 -9.28 4.50
CA ALA A 119 11.80 -8.28 4.28
C ALA A 119 11.24 -6.84 4.31
N LEU A 120 10.08 -6.59 3.70
CA LEU A 120 9.31 -5.35 3.91
C LEU A 120 9.07 -5.10 5.39
N LYS A 121 8.75 -6.17 6.13
CA LYS A 121 8.53 -6.05 7.57
C LYS A 121 9.73 -5.63 8.36
N TYR A 122 10.85 -6.24 8.02
CA TYR A 122 12.15 -5.90 8.59
C TYR A 122 12.53 -4.44 8.29
N TYR A 123 12.30 -3.96 7.07
CA TYR A 123 12.62 -2.58 6.67
C TYR A 123 11.86 -1.52 7.50
N VAL A 124 10.54 -1.66 7.62
CA VAL A 124 9.71 -0.73 8.44
C VAL A 124 10.09 -0.83 9.93
N GLY A 125 10.40 -2.04 10.41
CA GLY A 125 10.89 -2.26 11.77
C GLY A 125 12.21 -1.54 12.06
N VAL A 126 13.17 -1.58 11.13
CA VAL A 126 14.44 -0.85 11.25
C VAL A 126 14.19 0.66 11.28
N LYS A 127 13.29 1.18 10.41
CA LYS A 127 12.91 2.61 10.41
C LYS A 127 12.30 3.06 11.74
N ARG A 128 11.50 2.20 12.39
CA ARG A 128 10.95 2.46 13.73
C ARG A 128 12.06 2.62 14.79
N ILE A 129 13.07 1.75 14.74
CA ILE A 129 14.20 1.78 15.68
C ILE A 129 15.06 3.02 15.43
N GLU A 130 15.38 3.34 14.17
CA GLU A 130 16.09 4.57 13.80
C GLU A 130 15.37 5.81 14.33
N ARG A 131 14.04 5.86 14.18
CA ARG A 131 13.22 6.97 14.69
C ARG A 131 13.26 7.07 16.22
N ARG A 132 13.15 5.96 16.94
CA ARG A 132 13.25 5.96 18.41
C ARG A 132 14.60 6.49 18.87
N LYS A 133 15.70 6.02 18.27
CA LYS A 133 17.05 6.51 18.57
C LYS A 133 17.20 8.00 18.32
N ARG A 134 16.64 8.54 17.23
CA ARG A 134 16.65 10.00 16.96
C ARG A 134 15.87 10.78 18.01
N LEU A 135 14.69 10.31 18.40
CA LEU A 135 13.87 10.95 19.42
C LEU A 135 14.49 10.89 20.81
N GLU A 136 15.18 9.79 21.14
CA GLU A 136 15.92 9.63 22.39
C GLU A 136 17.16 10.55 22.42
N GLY A 137 17.92 10.62 21.32
CA GLY A 137 19.05 11.54 21.19
C GLY A 137 18.63 13.01 21.29
N GLN A 138 17.53 13.41 20.64
CA GLN A 138 16.97 14.77 20.76
C GLN A 138 16.48 15.08 22.18
N LYS A 139 15.92 14.11 22.89
CA LYS A 139 15.52 14.28 24.30
C LYS A 139 16.74 14.42 25.22
N GLU A 140 17.84 13.75 24.90
CA GLU A 140 19.08 13.83 25.66
C GLU A 140 19.82 15.16 25.41
N GLU A 141 19.86 15.64 24.17
CA GLU A 141 20.37 16.98 23.83
C GLU A 141 19.53 18.08 24.50
N ASN A 142 18.20 18.00 24.44
CA ASN A 142 17.33 18.96 25.14
C ASN A 142 17.45 18.90 26.69
N ARG A 143 17.94 17.79 27.25
CA ARG A 143 18.22 17.67 28.70
C ARG A 143 19.60 18.20 29.10
N LYS A 144 20.57 18.19 28.18
CA LYS A 144 21.94 18.67 28.41
C LYS A 144 22.12 20.15 28.01
N GLY A 145 21.11 20.77 27.40
CA GLY A 145 21.06 22.18 27.02
C GLY A 145 20.38 23.12 28.03
N ILE A 146 20.28 22.72 29.31
CA ILE A 146 19.95 23.60 30.45
C ILE A 146 21.11 23.53 31.44
#